data_AF-A0A498PXI0-F1
#
_entry.id   AF-A0A498PXI0-F1
#
_cell.length_a   1.000
_cell.length_b   1.000
_cell.length_c   1.000
_cell.angle_alpha   90.00
_cell.angle_beta   90.00
_cell.angle_gamma   90.00
#
_symmetry.space_group_name_H-M   'P 1'
#
loop_
_entity.id
_entity.type
_entity.pdbx_description
1 polymer ?
#
loop_
_entity_poly.entity_id
_entity_poly.type
_entity_poly.pdbx_seq_one_letter_code
_entity_poly.pdbx_strand_id
1 'polypeptide(L)' 'MIERLQGFPDDVAAFAFHGHVTKTDYDTVLVPDFEDRLARHQ' A
#
# COMPACT_ATOMS: atom_id res chain seq x y z
N MET A 1 6.87 7.24 -6.92
CA MET A 1 5.59 6.56 -7.23
C MET A 1 5.54 5.23 -6.51
N ILE A 2 4.44 4.97 -5.80
CA ILE A 2 4.18 3.70 -5.10
C ILE A 2 3.17 2.88 -5.90
N GLU A 3 3.47 1.61 -6.12
CA GLU A 3 2.58 0.66 -6.79
C GLU A 3 2.24 -0.50 -5.86
N ARG A 4 0.99 -0.97 -5.89
CA ARG A 4 0.53 -2.13 -5.13
C ARG A 4 0.83 -3.41 -5.90
N LEU A 5 1.55 -4.33 -5.27
CA LEU A 5 1.82 -5.64 -5.83
C LEU A 5 0.68 -6.60 -5.47
N GLN A 6 0.27 -7.43 -6.43
CA GLN A 6 -0.82 -8.39 -6.29
C GLN A 6 -0.29 -9.82 -6.16
N GLY A 7 -1.16 -10.75 -5.76
CA GLY A 7 -0.82 -12.16 -5.61
C GLY A 7 -0.30 -12.54 -4.21
N PHE A 8 -0.36 -11.62 -3.27
CA PHE A 8 -0.01 -11.86 -1.87
C PHE A 8 -1.26 -12.17 -1.03
N PRO A 9 -1.11 -12.93 0.07
CA PRO A 9 -2.16 -13.07 1.08
C PRO A 9 -2.71 -11.72 1.59
N ASP A 10 -3.93 -11.72 2.11
CA ASP A 10 -4.60 -10.47 2.52
C ASP A 10 -3.93 -9.79 3.72
N ASP A 11 -3.29 -10.56 4.59
CA ASP A 11 -2.47 -10.10 5.71
C ASP A 11 -1.08 -9.58 5.29
N VAL A 12 -0.76 -9.61 4.00
CA VAL A 12 0.50 -9.12 3.44
C VAL A 12 0.26 -7.91 2.55
N ALA A 13 0.71 -6.74 3.01
CA ALA A 13 0.72 -5.51 2.21
C ALA A 13 2.04 -5.41 1.43
N ALA A 14 1.98 -5.52 0.09
CA ALA A 14 3.15 -5.54 -0.78
C ALA A 14 3.15 -4.33 -1.73
N PHE A 15 4.27 -3.61 -1.78
CA PHE A 15 4.42 -2.40 -2.59
C PHE A 15 5.77 -2.36 -3.29
N ALA A 16 5.77 -1.83 -4.52
CA ALA A 16 6.98 -1.48 -5.25
C ALA A 16 7.14 0.04 -5.31
N PHE A 17 8.36 0.51 -5.04
CA PHE A 17 8.70 1.93 -4.99
C PHE A 17 9.58 2.27 -6.18
N HIS A 18 9.13 3.21 -7.00
CA HIS A 18 9.80 3.58 -8.24
C HIS A 18 10.07 5.08 -8.31
N GLY A 19 11.24 5.43 -8.84
CA GLY A 19 11.62 6.82 -9.13
C GLY A 19 11.60 7.72 -7.90
N HIS A 20 11.03 8.92 -8.06
CA HIS A 20 10.85 9.85 -6.95
C HIS A 20 9.53 9.56 -6.22
N VAL A 21 9.64 9.19 -4.95
CA VAL A 21 8.50 8.92 -4.07
C VAL A 21 8.21 10.18 -3.28
N THR A 22 6.94 10.58 -3.27
CA THR A 22 6.48 11.82 -2.63
C THR A 22 5.50 11.51 -1.52
N LYS A 23 5.24 12.49 -0.65
CA LYS A 23 4.18 12.38 0.38
C LYS A 23 2.81 12.05 -0.22
N THR A 24 2.51 12.58 -1.42
CA THR A 24 1.24 12.27 -2.11
C THR A 24 1.10 10.78 -2.41
N ASP A 25 2.19 10.07 -2.74
CA ASP A 25 2.14 8.62 -2.95
C ASP A 25 1.73 7.89 -1.65
N TYR A 26 2.20 8.37 -0.49
CA TYR A 26 1.80 7.81 0.80
C TYR A 26 0.32 8.06 1.08
N ASP A 27 -0.12 9.30 0.93
CA ASP A 27 -1.48 9.71 1.29
C ASP A 27 -2.53 9.09 0.35
N THR A 28 -2.16 8.76 -0.91
CA THR A 28 -3.10 8.28 -1.93
C THR A 28 -3.02 6.78 -2.22
N VAL A 29 -1.90 6.11 -1.93
CA VAL A 29 -1.70 4.68 -2.23
C VAL A 29 -1.43 3.87 -0.97
N LEU A 30 -0.39 4.26 -0.21
CA LEU A 30 0.10 3.42 0.89
C LEU A 30 -0.85 3.43 2.09
N VAL A 31 -1.21 4.62 2.58
CA VAL A 31 -2.04 4.77 3.78
C VAL A 31 -3.42 4.14 3.60
N PRO A 32 -4.17 4.40 2.51
CA PRO A 32 -5.49 3.80 2.32
C PRO A 32 -5.46 2.27 2.24
N ASP A 33 -4.47 1.67 1.55
CA ASP A 33 -4.38 0.21 1.44
C ASP A 33 -4.03 -0.45 2.78
N PHE A 34 -3.16 0.20 3.56
CA PHE A 34 -2.82 -0.27 4.91
C PHE A 34 -3.99 -0.20 5.88
N GLU A 35 -4.73 0.91 5.90
CA GLU A 35 -5.89 1.08 6.79
C GLU A 35 -7.00 0.08 6.47
N ASP A 36 -7.29 -0.12 5.18
CA ASP A 36 -8.29 -1.07 4.69
C ASP A 36 -7.93 -2.52 5.07
N ARG A 37 -6.67 -2.93 4.90
CA ARG A 37 -6.19 -4.24 5.37
C ARG A 37 -6.28 -4.36 6.88
N LEU A 38 -5.79 -3.37 7.64
CA LEU A 38 -5.86 -3.42 9.10
C LEU A 38 -7.30 -3.60 9.58
N ALA A 39 -8.25 -2.87 9.02
CA ALA A 39 -9.66 -2.96 9.37
C ALA A 39 -10.29 -4.33 9.08
N ARG A 40 -9.83 -5.05 8.04
CA ARG A 40 -10.30 -6.41 7.73
C ARG A 40 -9.83 -7.48 8.72
N HIS A 41 -8.75 -7.21 9.45
CA HIS A 41 -8.13 -8.15 10.38
C HIS A 41 -8.32 -7.74 11.86
N GLN A 42 -9.18 -6.76 12.13
CA GLN A 42 -9.69 -6.46 13.48
C GLN A 42 -10.85 -7.38 13.85
#